data_AF-A0A534L2Z0-F1
#
_entry.id   AF-A0A534L2Z0-F1
#
_cell.length_a   1.000
_cell.length_b   1.000
_cell.length_c   1.000
_cell.angle_alpha   90.00
_cell.angle_beta   90.00
_cell.angle_gamma   90.00
#
_symmetry.space_group_name_H-M   'P 1'
#
loop_
_entity.id
_entity.type
_entity.pdbx_description
1 polymer ?
#
loop_
_entity_poly.entity_id
_entity_poly.type
_entity_poly.pdbx_seq_one_letter_code
_entity_poly.pdbx_strand_id
1 'polypeptide(L)'
;ASQATSIAVYPRVGRWVSARGDRSTQLYAAVGRSMLFPSFLLVGIAALPYGVRLGAAIALHAGVGLCWALINVAGSTLVSRLAPENGRAEAFGTYNAVQGFGSILGPLLGGFAAQYLGYAMAFGTSVALILAGCAILAATRLSEIGALGENGK
;
A
#
# COMPACT_ATOMS: atom_id res chain seq x y z
N ALA A 1 -5.40 15.19 -6.13
CA ALA A 1 -5.74 14.00 -6.94
C ALA A 1 -5.95 12.76 -6.06
N SER A 2 -4.92 12.24 -5.38
CA SER A 2 -5.01 11.03 -4.55
C SER A 2 -6.21 10.98 -3.59
N GLN A 3 -6.35 11.95 -2.68
CA GLN A 3 -7.45 11.95 -1.69
C GLN A 3 -8.84 11.93 -2.32
N ALA A 4 -9.04 12.68 -3.40
CA ALA A 4 -10.31 12.72 -4.13
C ALA A 4 -10.59 11.39 -4.85
N THR A 5 -9.58 10.77 -5.47
CA THR A 5 -9.68 9.44 -6.06
C THR A 5 -10.00 8.38 -5.00
N SER A 6 -9.34 8.42 -3.84
CA SER A 6 -9.61 7.50 -2.73
C SER A 6 -11.07 7.58 -2.27
N ILE A 7 -11.58 8.79 -2.06
CA ILE A 7 -12.97 9.02 -1.63
C ILE A 7 -13.96 8.47 -2.66
N ALA A 8 -13.75 8.74 -3.95
CA ALA A 8 -14.64 8.29 -5.02
C ALA A 8 -14.65 6.76 -5.20
N VAL A 9 -13.55 6.09 -4.85
CA VAL A 9 -13.35 4.67 -5.14
C VAL A 9 -13.64 3.76 -3.92
N TYR A 10 -13.67 4.30 -2.70
CA TYR A 10 -14.02 3.56 -1.48
C TYR A 10 -15.27 2.66 -1.60
N PRO A 11 -16.42 3.12 -2.14
CA PRO A 11 -17.62 2.28 -2.23
C PRO A 11 -17.46 1.08 -3.17
N ARG A 12 -16.68 1.25 -4.26
CA ARG A 12 -16.42 0.19 -5.24
C ARG A 12 -15.39 -0.80 -4.71
N VAL A 13 -14.36 -0.31 -4.02
CA VAL A 13 -13.33 -1.11 -3.35
C VAL A 13 -13.94 -1.99 -2.27
N GLY A 14 -14.83 -1.44 -1.44
CA GLY A 14 -15.50 -2.21 -0.38
C GLY A 14 -16.22 -3.44 -0.93
N ARG A 15 -16.97 -3.30 -2.03
CA ARG A 15 -17.65 -4.43 -2.69
C ARG A 15 -16.66 -5.45 -3.26
N TRP A 16 -15.52 -5.01 -3.75
CA TRP A 16 -14.50 -5.87 -4.37
C TRP A 16 -13.70 -6.66 -3.33
N VAL A 17 -13.35 -6.02 -2.21
CA VAL A 17 -12.70 -6.65 -1.03
C VAL A 17 -13.62 -7.75 -0.47
N SER A 18 -14.92 -7.47 -0.33
CA SER A 18 -15.89 -8.45 0.16
C SER A 18 -16.06 -9.67 -0.76
N ALA A 19 -15.79 -9.54 -2.06
CA ALA A 19 -15.96 -10.61 -3.04
C ALA A 19 -14.70 -11.45 -3.31
N ARG A 20 -13.49 -10.89 -3.17
CA ARG A 20 -12.21 -11.57 -3.52
C ARG A 20 -11.28 -11.85 -2.34
N GLY A 21 -11.69 -11.48 -1.12
CA GLY A 21 -10.90 -11.61 0.09
C GLY A 21 -10.03 -10.36 0.33
N ASP A 22 -10.04 -9.94 1.60
CA ASP A 22 -9.28 -8.81 2.15
C ASP A 22 -7.77 -8.94 1.92
N ARG A 23 -7.18 -10.09 2.23
CA ARG A 23 -5.73 -10.32 2.08
C ARG A 23 -5.26 -10.33 0.61
N SER A 24 -6.10 -10.76 -0.34
CA SER A 24 -5.74 -10.79 -1.78
C SER A 24 -5.66 -9.38 -2.31
N THR A 25 -6.63 -8.57 -1.88
CA THR A 25 -6.78 -7.19 -2.29
C THR A 25 -5.66 -6.31 -1.73
N GLN A 26 -5.18 -6.57 -0.50
CA GLN A 26 -3.98 -5.92 0.03
C GLN A 26 -2.73 -6.20 -0.80
N LEU A 27 -2.51 -7.46 -1.21
CA LEU A 27 -1.33 -7.81 -2.01
C LEU A 27 -1.36 -7.14 -3.38
N TYR A 28 -2.50 -7.15 -4.08
CA TYR A 28 -2.64 -6.44 -5.35
C TYR A 28 -2.39 -4.93 -5.21
N ALA A 29 -2.87 -4.32 -4.14
CA ALA A 29 -2.66 -2.90 -3.88
C ALA A 29 -1.20 -2.57 -3.56
N ALA A 30 -0.52 -3.43 -2.78
CA ALA A 30 0.88 -3.28 -2.43
C ALA A 30 1.79 -3.46 -3.66
N VAL A 31 1.55 -4.48 -4.49
CA VAL A 31 2.27 -4.71 -5.75
C VAL A 31 2.03 -3.57 -6.74
N GLY A 32 0.79 -3.12 -6.90
CA GLY A 32 0.47 -1.95 -7.72
C GLY A 32 1.21 -0.69 -7.25
N ARG A 33 1.34 -0.51 -5.93
CA ARG A 33 2.10 0.60 -5.34
C ARG A 33 3.60 0.49 -5.60
N SER A 34 4.19 -0.71 -5.54
CA SER A 34 5.59 -0.95 -5.91
C SER A 34 5.92 -0.57 -7.35
N MET A 35 4.97 -0.74 -8.27
CA MET A 35 5.14 -0.38 -9.69
C MET A 35 4.95 1.13 -9.94
N LEU A 36 4.07 1.78 -9.18
CA LEU A 36 3.78 3.21 -9.33
C LEU A 36 4.93 4.11 -8.86
N PHE A 37 5.62 3.77 -7.77
CA PHE A 37 6.73 4.56 -7.24
C PHE A 37 7.90 4.80 -8.21
N PRO A 38 8.47 3.77 -8.88
CA PRO A 38 9.53 3.97 -9.87
C PRO A 38 9.03 4.70 -11.13
N SER A 39 7.73 4.64 -11.42
CA SER A 39 7.13 5.40 -12.53
C SER A 39 7.20 6.92 -12.33
N PHE A 40 7.23 7.42 -11.09
CA PHE A 40 7.47 8.84 -10.80
C PHE A 40 8.87 9.29 -11.20
N LEU A 41 9.89 8.45 -10.97
CA LEU A 41 11.25 8.73 -11.38
C LEU A 41 11.36 8.79 -12.91
N LEU A 42 10.72 7.83 -13.60
CA LEU A 42 10.69 7.78 -15.07
C LEU A 42 10.03 9.03 -15.68
N VAL A 43 8.90 9.49 -15.14
CA VAL A 43 8.25 10.73 -15.60
C VAL A 43 9.09 11.97 -15.29
N GLY A 44 9.86 11.95 -14.19
CA GLY A 44 10.75 13.04 -13.81
C GLY A 44 11.96 13.21 -14.73
N ILE A 45 12.56 12.11 -15.19
CA ILE A 45 13.74 12.13 -16.08
C ILE A 45 13.36 12.25 -17.57
N ALA A 46 12.15 11.86 -17.96
CA ALA A 46 11.72 11.89 -19.35
C ALA A 46 11.59 13.33 -19.87
N ALA A 47 12.13 13.59 -21.06
CA ALA A 47 12.02 14.87 -21.76
C ALA A 47 10.61 15.08 -22.35
N LEU A 48 9.60 15.16 -21.49
CA LEU A 48 8.20 15.35 -21.86
C LEU A 48 7.83 16.84 -21.88
N PRO A 49 6.96 17.28 -22.81
CA PRO A 49 6.32 18.60 -22.76
C PRO A 49 5.59 18.81 -21.42
N TYR A 50 5.55 20.05 -20.93
CA TYR A 50 4.99 20.40 -19.62
C TYR A 50 3.57 19.87 -19.39
N GLY A 51 2.68 20.01 -20.38
CA GLY A 51 1.28 19.55 -20.28
C GLY A 51 1.17 18.02 -20.13
N VAL A 52 1.97 17.26 -20.88
CA VAL A 52 1.99 15.79 -20.81
C VAL A 52 2.58 15.33 -19.47
N ARG A 53 3.64 15.99 -19.00
CA ARG A 53 4.26 15.69 -17.70
C ARG A 53 3.29 15.91 -16.55
N LEU A 54 2.56 17.02 -16.57
CA LEU A 54 1.56 17.33 -15.55
C LEU A 54 0.42 16.30 -15.56
N GLY A 55 -0.10 15.95 -16.75
CA GLY A 55 -1.13 14.91 -16.91
C GLY A 55 -0.67 13.55 -16.37
N ALA A 56 0.54 13.11 -16.73
CA ALA A 56 1.12 11.86 -16.25
C ALA A 56 1.33 11.87 -14.73
N ALA A 57 1.83 12.97 -14.17
CA ALA A 57 1.98 13.12 -12.72
C ALA A 57 0.63 13.03 -11.99
N ILE A 58 -0.42 13.67 -12.50
CA ILE A 58 -1.77 13.60 -11.92
C ILE A 58 -2.31 12.17 -11.98
N ALA A 59 -2.16 11.48 -13.11
CA ALA A 59 -2.62 10.11 -13.28
C ALA A 59 -1.91 9.13 -12.33
N LEU A 60 -0.57 9.23 -12.22
CA LEU A 60 0.21 8.44 -11.27
C LEU A 60 -0.23 8.71 -9.83
N HIS A 61 -0.44 9.98 -9.48
CA HIS A 61 -0.89 10.36 -8.14
C HIS A 61 -2.31 9.85 -7.83
N ALA A 62 -3.19 9.80 -8.82
CA ALA A 62 -4.50 9.16 -8.69
C ALA A 62 -4.39 7.64 -8.46
N GLY A 63 -3.47 6.97 -9.17
CA GLY A 63 -3.16 5.55 -8.96
C GLY A 63 -2.65 5.26 -7.54
N VAL A 64 -1.79 6.13 -7.00
CA VAL A 64 -1.34 6.02 -5.60
C VAL A 64 -2.53 6.13 -4.62
N GLY A 65 -3.48 7.03 -4.89
CA GLY A 65 -4.72 7.14 -4.12
C GLY A 65 -5.55 5.87 -4.16
N LEU A 66 -5.72 5.27 -5.35
CA LEU A 66 -6.41 3.99 -5.50
C LEU A 66 -5.77 2.88 -4.66
N CYS A 67 -4.44 2.72 -4.74
CA CYS A 67 -3.72 1.75 -3.92
C CYS A 67 -3.91 2.04 -2.42
N TRP A 68 -3.90 3.31 -2.02
CA TRP A 68 -4.09 3.68 -0.63
C TRP A 68 -5.49 3.33 -0.11
N ALA A 69 -6.53 3.57 -0.91
CA ALA A 69 -7.90 3.19 -0.58
C ALA A 69 -8.04 1.67 -0.39
N LEU A 70 -7.45 0.88 -1.29
CA LEU A 70 -7.44 -0.58 -1.20
C LEU A 70 -6.75 -1.08 0.07
N ILE A 71 -5.54 -0.55 0.37
CA ILE A 71 -4.77 -0.93 1.56
C ILE A 71 -5.57 -0.61 2.83
N ASN A 72 -6.14 0.58 2.92
CA ASN A 72 -6.77 1.02 4.16
C ASN A 72 -8.11 0.28 4.42
N VAL A 73 -8.92 0.05 3.38
CA VAL A 73 -10.18 -0.72 3.51
C VAL A 73 -9.91 -2.18 3.83
N ALA A 74 -9.00 -2.81 3.11
CA ALA A 74 -8.71 -4.22 3.32
C ALA A 74 -7.96 -4.45 4.65
N GLY A 75 -7.09 -3.52 5.06
CA GLY A 75 -6.39 -3.53 6.35
C GLY A 75 -7.36 -3.43 7.52
N SER A 76 -8.22 -2.40 7.53
CA SER A 76 -9.24 -2.22 8.58
C SER A 76 -10.23 -3.39 8.65
N THR A 77 -10.62 -3.96 7.52
CA THR A 77 -11.47 -5.16 7.47
C THR A 77 -10.78 -6.36 8.13
N LEU A 78 -9.50 -6.57 7.84
CA LEU A 78 -8.73 -7.68 8.38
C LEU A 78 -8.55 -7.54 9.90
N VAL A 79 -8.24 -6.34 10.38
CA VAL A 79 -8.14 -6.03 11.82
C VAL A 79 -9.47 -6.30 12.51
N SER A 80 -10.59 -5.87 11.92
CA SER A 80 -11.93 -6.12 12.47
C SER A 80 -12.27 -7.60 12.61
N ARG A 81 -11.84 -8.43 11.64
CA ARG A 81 -12.05 -9.88 11.63
C ARG A 81 -11.19 -10.63 12.63
N LEU A 82 -9.95 -10.20 12.82
CA LEU A 82 -8.99 -10.84 13.74
C LEU A 82 -9.15 -10.36 15.18
N ALA A 83 -9.75 -9.19 15.39
CA ALA A 83 -9.92 -8.63 16.72
C ALA A 83 -10.93 -9.43 17.56
N PRO A 84 -10.60 -9.77 18.81
CA PRO A 84 -11.55 -10.38 19.75
C PRO A 84 -12.70 -9.43 20.06
N GLU A 85 -13.89 -9.96 20.39
CA GLU A 85 -15.12 -9.17 20.57
C GLU A 85 -14.95 -8.02 21.57
N ASN A 86 -14.18 -8.25 22.64
CA ASN A 86 -13.93 -7.28 23.72
C ASN A 86 -12.68 -6.40 23.50
N GLY A 87 -11.86 -6.69 22.49
CA GLY A 87 -10.56 -6.05 22.26
C GLY A 87 -10.44 -5.24 20.96
N ARG A 88 -11.56 -4.98 20.27
CA ARG A 88 -11.56 -4.24 18.99
C ARG A 88 -10.91 -2.87 19.08
N ALA A 89 -11.15 -2.13 20.17
CA ALA A 89 -10.55 -0.80 20.35
C ALA A 89 -9.02 -0.86 20.44
N GLU A 90 -8.48 -1.84 21.17
CA GLU A 90 -7.03 -2.05 21.31
C GLU A 90 -6.39 -2.50 19.98
N ALA A 91 -7.05 -3.41 19.27
CA ALA A 91 -6.60 -3.88 17.96
C ALA A 91 -6.52 -2.73 16.94
N PHE A 92 -7.57 -1.91 16.85
CA PHE A 92 -7.56 -0.72 16.00
C PHE A 92 -6.60 0.36 16.48
N GLY A 93 -6.43 0.52 17.79
CA GLY A 93 -5.44 1.43 18.38
C GLY A 93 -4.02 1.07 17.94
N THR A 94 -3.65 -0.20 18.06
CA THR A 94 -2.34 -0.71 17.64
C THR A 94 -2.14 -0.57 16.13
N TYR A 95 -3.15 -0.92 15.32
CA TYR A 95 -3.10 -0.74 13.87
C TYR A 95 -2.85 0.71 13.46
N ASN A 96 -3.58 1.65 14.07
CA ASN A 96 -3.42 3.08 13.79
C ASN A 96 -2.08 3.62 14.28
N ALA A 97 -1.56 3.13 15.41
CA ALA A 97 -0.23 3.50 15.90
C ALA A 97 0.86 3.11 14.90
N VAL A 98 0.83 1.87 14.40
CA VAL A 98 1.79 1.38 13.39
C VAL A 98 1.69 2.19 12.09
N GLN A 99 0.47 2.47 11.61
CA GLN A 99 0.23 3.35 10.45
C GLN A 99 0.80 4.75 10.67
N GLY A 100 0.60 5.32 11.85
CA GLY A 100 1.12 6.63 12.23
C GLY A 100 2.65 6.67 12.21
N PHE A 101 3.29 5.68 12.83
CA PHE A 101 4.75 5.54 12.81
C PHE A 101 5.30 5.45 11.38
N GLY A 102 4.70 4.62 10.52
CA GLY A 102 5.10 4.52 9.11
C GLY A 102 4.94 5.83 8.35
N SER A 103 3.89 6.60 8.65
CA SER A 103 3.62 7.90 8.03
C SER A 103 4.60 8.99 8.45
N ILE A 104 5.25 8.84 9.60
CA ILE A 104 6.28 9.77 10.10
C ILE A 104 7.67 9.34 9.62
N LEU A 105 8.04 8.09 9.85
CA LEU A 105 9.38 7.59 9.54
C LEU A 105 9.63 7.48 8.04
N GLY A 106 8.61 7.12 7.25
CA GLY A 106 8.73 6.98 5.80
C GLY A 106 9.24 8.25 5.11
N PRO A 107 8.56 9.41 5.27
CA PRO A 107 9.02 10.67 4.71
C PRO A 107 10.35 11.15 5.27
N LEU A 108 10.63 10.93 6.56
CA LEU A 108 11.91 11.32 7.17
C LEU A 108 13.08 10.57 6.54
N LEU A 109 12.99 9.24 6.47
CA LEU A 109 14.03 8.40 5.88
C LEU A 109 14.13 8.63 4.36
N GLY A 110 13.00 8.76 3.67
CA GLY A 110 12.97 9.04 2.23
C GLY A 110 13.55 10.40 1.88
N GLY A 111 13.23 11.44 2.65
CA GLY A 111 13.77 12.79 2.47
C GLY A 111 15.26 12.85 2.79
N PHE A 112 15.71 12.21 3.87
CA PHE A 112 17.13 12.09 4.19
C PHE A 112 17.89 11.36 3.08
N ALA A 113 17.38 10.21 2.61
CA ALA A 113 17.97 9.50 1.50
C ALA A 113 18.00 10.35 0.22
N ALA A 114 16.95 11.11 -0.07
CA ALA A 114 16.91 11.98 -1.25
C ALA A 114 17.94 13.11 -1.17
N GLN A 115 18.11 13.71 0.02
CA GLN A 115 19.02 14.83 0.24
C GLN A 115 20.49 14.41 0.16
N TYR A 116 20.86 13.26 0.74
CA TYR A 116 22.27 12.85 0.88
C TYR A 116 22.71 11.81 -0.15
N LEU A 117 21.79 10.96 -0.63
CA LEU A 117 22.07 9.86 -1.57
C LEU A 117 21.45 10.09 -2.95
N GLY A 118 20.67 11.16 -3.12
CA GLY A 118 19.97 11.50 -4.34
C GLY A 118 18.63 10.76 -4.51
N TYR A 119 17.79 11.29 -5.41
CA TYR A 119 16.44 10.77 -5.64
C TYR A 119 16.41 9.30 -6.10
N ALA A 120 17.39 8.86 -6.91
CA ALA A 120 17.44 7.48 -7.39
C ALA A 120 17.54 6.47 -6.22
N MET A 121 18.42 6.73 -5.25
CA MET A 121 18.57 5.89 -4.06
C MET A 121 17.32 5.95 -3.16
N ALA A 122 16.71 7.12 -2.99
CA ALA A 122 15.49 7.28 -2.21
C ALA A 122 14.29 6.49 -2.79
N PHE A 123 14.15 6.49 -4.12
CA PHE A 123 13.13 5.67 -4.78
C PHE A 123 13.47 4.18 -4.71
N GLY A 124 14.74 3.81 -4.87
CA GLY A 124 15.20 2.43 -4.74
C GLY A 124 14.92 1.82 -3.37
N THR A 125 15.25 2.54 -2.29
CA THR A 125 14.96 2.08 -0.92
C THR A 125 13.46 1.96 -0.66
N SER A 126 12.66 2.90 -1.17
CA SER A 126 11.20 2.83 -1.09
C SER A 126 10.64 1.57 -1.76
N VAL A 127 11.12 1.24 -2.97
CA VAL A 127 10.70 0.02 -3.69
C VAL A 127 11.10 -1.22 -2.90
N ALA A 128 12.33 -1.28 -2.40
CA ALA A 128 12.82 -2.42 -1.62
C ALA A 128 11.97 -2.68 -0.36
N LEU A 129 11.61 -1.62 0.38
CA LEU A 129 10.76 -1.73 1.56
C LEU A 129 9.35 -2.24 1.23
N ILE A 130 8.75 -1.76 0.13
CA ILE A 130 7.42 -2.25 -0.28
C ILE A 130 7.51 -3.72 -0.69
N LEU A 131 8.54 -4.12 -1.44
CA LEU A 131 8.74 -5.52 -1.83
C LEU A 131 8.95 -6.43 -0.62
N ALA A 132 9.70 -5.99 0.40
CA ALA A 132 9.84 -6.71 1.66
C ALA A 132 8.47 -6.91 2.36
N GLY A 133 7.64 -5.86 2.41
CA GLY A 133 6.27 -5.94 2.92
C GLY A 133 5.39 -6.93 2.13
N CYS A 134 5.48 -6.90 0.80
CA CYS A 134 4.80 -7.88 -0.06
C CYS A 134 5.27 -9.31 0.20
N ALA A 135 6.57 -9.53 0.41
CA ALA A 135 7.13 -10.84 0.69
C ALA A 135 6.63 -11.39 2.04
N ILE A 136 6.57 -10.56 3.08
CA ILE A 136 6.00 -10.95 4.38
C ILE A 136 4.51 -11.31 4.24
N LEU A 137 3.75 -10.51 3.50
CA LEU A 137 2.34 -10.80 3.25
C LEU A 137 2.14 -12.09 2.44
N ALA A 138 3.02 -12.39 1.49
CA ALA A 138 3.01 -13.64 0.73
C ALA A 138 3.42 -14.85 1.59
N ALA A 139 4.39 -14.69 2.48
CA ALA A 139 4.83 -15.75 3.39
C ALA A 139 3.73 -16.14 4.39
N THR A 140 3.05 -15.15 4.97
CA THR A 140 1.92 -15.41 5.88
C THR A 140 0.75 -16.11 5.18
N ARG A 141 0.51 -15.81 3.90
CA ARG A 141 -0.47 -16.53 3.06
C ARG A 141 -0.14 -18.00 2.88
N LEU A 142 1.12 -18.32 2.55
CA LEU A 142 1.54 -19.69 2.32
C LEU A 142 1.43 -20.54 3.58
N SER A 143 1.76 -19.97 4.74
CA SER A 143 1.63 -20.67 6.03
C SER A 143 0.18 -21.07 6.35
N GLU A 144 -0.78 -20.23 5.98
CA GLU A 144 -2.19 -20.46 6.26
C GLU A 144 -2.81 -21.51 5.33
N ILE A 145 -2.40 -21.54 4.06
CA ILE A 145 -2.79 -22.59 3.10
C ILE A 145 -2.23 -23.95 3.54
N GLY A 146 -1.00 -23.98 4.06
CA GLY A 146 -0.40 -25.19 4.65
C GLY A 146 -1.20 -25.70 5.86
N ALA A 147 -1.57 -24.82 6.79
CA ALA A 147 -2.34 -25.17 7.98
C ALA A 147 -3.74 -25.72 7.67
N LEU A 148 -4.41 -25.19 6.63
CA LEU A 148 -5.71 -25.70 6.16
C LEU A 148 -5.60 -27.06 5.46
N GLY A 149 -4.44 -27.36 4.85
CA GLY A 149 -4.16 -28.65 4.22
C GLY A 149 -3.79 -29.77 5.21
N GLU A 150 -3.26 -29.41 6.38
CA GLU A 150 -2.96 -30.38 7.45
C GLU A 150 -4.19 -30.71 8.32
N ASN A 151 -5.08 -29.74 8.58
CA ASN A 151 -6.27 -29.95 9.41
C ASN A 151 -7.45 -30.62 8.68
N GLY A 152 -7.29 -30.89 7.37
CA GLY A 152 -8.25 -31.59 6.52
C GLY A 152 -7.88 -33.04 6.20
N LYS A 153 -6.84 -33.59 6.85
CA LYS A 153 -6.50 -35.01 6.84
C LYS A 153 -6.83 -35.63 8.20
#